data_AF-A0A2N4YPE3-F1
#
_entry.id   AF-A0A2N4YPE3-F1
#
_cell.length_a   1.000
_cell.length_b   1.000
_cell.length_c   1.000
_cell.angle_alpha   90.00
_cell.angle_beta   90.00
_cell.angle_gamma   90.00
#
_symmetry.space_group_name_H-M   'P 1'
#
loop_
_entity.id
_entity.type
_entity.pdbx_description
1 polymer ?
#
loop_
_entity_poly.entity_id
_entity_poly.type
_entity_poly.pdbx_seq_one_letter_code
_entity_poly.pdbx_strand_id
1 'polypeptide(L)'
;KGGKGSMTEQLLNARPDVTLGGGAKTFAETATAGEWQGKTLREQAEARGYQIVTDAASLAAATDASQAKPLLGLFADGNMPVRWEGPKASYHGNIDKAPVTCTPNPKRDASVPTLAQMTEKAIDLLSRNEKGFFLQVEGASIDKQDHAANPCGQIGETVDLDEAVQKALEFARKDGNTLVIVTADHAHASQIIPADSKAPGLTQA
;
A
#
# COMPACT_ATOMS: atom_id res chain seq x y z
N LYS A 1 13.05 7.03 -32.33
CA LYS A 1 12.79 7.94 -31.18
C LYS A 1 12.17 7.10 -30.08
N GLY A 2 12.80 7.02 -28.90
CA GLY A 2 12.28 6.23 -27.77
C GLY A 2 11.11 6.92 -27.08
N GLY A 3 10.29 6.13 -26.36
CA GLY A 3 9.24 6.66 -25.46
C GLY A 3 9.83 7.15 -24.12
N LYS A 4 8.96 7.53 -23.18
CA LYS A 4 9.36 8.05 -21.85
C LYS A 4 9.94 6.98 -20.90
N GLY A 5 9.94 5.71 -21.28
CA GLY A 5 10.37 4.57 -20.45
C GLY A 5 9.21 3.85 -19.77
N SER A 6 9.54 2.81 -19.02
CA SER A 6 8.64 2.03 -18.17
C SER A 6 8.03 2.86 -17.04
N MET A 7 7.04 2.30 -16.33
CA MET A 7 6.43 2.95 -15.16
C MET A 7 7.48 3.24 -14.07
N THR A 8 8.37 2.29 -13.77
CA THR A 8 9.40 2.46 -12.74
C THR A 8 10.44 3.52 -13.12
N GLU A 9 10.88 3.55 -14.38
CA GLU A 9 11.75 4.62 -14.88
C GLU A 9 11.07 6.00 -14.77
N GLN A 10 9.78 6.09 -15.13
CA GLN A 10 9.02 7.32 -15.03
C GLN A 10 8.74 7.74 -13.58
N LEU A 11 8.52 6.80 -12.66
CA LEU A 11 8.39 7.08 -11.23
C LEU A 11 9.69 7.66 -10.66
N LEU A 12 10.84 7.06 -11.01
CA LEU A 12 12.13 7.60 -10.60
C LEU A 12 12.40 8.99 -11.19
N ASN A 13 11.87 9.27 -12.38
CA ASN A 13 11.93 10.59 -13.02
C ASN A 13 10.97 11.61 -12.39
N ALA A 14 9.78 11.19 -11.96
CA ALA A 14 8.82 12.05 -11.29
C ALA A 14 9.33 12.56 -9.95
N ARG A 15 10.14 11.75 -9.25
CA ARG A 15 10.87 12.11 -8.03
C ARG A 15 10.00 12.72 -6.92
N PRO A 16 8.93 12.05 -6.45
CA PRO A 16 8.25 12.49 -5.23
C PRO A 16 9.24 12.47 -4.05
N ASP A 17 9.06 13.40 -3.10
CA ASP A 17 9.90 13.46 -1.90
C ASP A 17 9.80 12.15 -1.09
N VAL A 18 8.60 11.56 -1.04
CA VAL A 18 8.31 10.28 -0.35
C VAL A 18 7.53 9.36 -1.28
N THR A 19 8.00 8.13 -1.47
CA THR A 19 7.30 7.04 -2.18
C THR A 19 7.46 5.75 -1.38
N LEU A 20 6.37 5.13 -0.93
CA LEU A 20 6.38 3.99 0.00
C LEU A 20 5.44 2.90 -0.50
N GLY A 21 5.91 1.66 -0.61
CA GLY A 21 5.07 0.53 -1.00
C GLY A 21 5.86 -0.77 -1.23
N GLY A 22 5.27 -1.68 -2.00
CA GLY A 22 5.94 -2.90 -2.47
C GLY A 22 6.60 -2.73 -3.83
N GLY A 23 6.65 -3.81 -4.62
CA GLY A 23 7.12 -3.78 -6.01
C GLY A 23 8.63 -3.81 -6.20
N ALA A 24 9.40 -4.25 -5.19
CA ALA A 24 10.87 -4.26 -5.24
C ALA A 24 11.42 -5.08 -6.42
N LYS A 25 10.70 -6.10 -6.87
CA LYS A 25 11.14 -7.00 -7.95
C LYS A 25 11.45 -6.26 -9.26
N THR A 26 10.63 -5.29 -9.65
CA THR A 26 10.85 -4.52 -10.89
C THR A 26 12.08 -3.61 -10.79
N PHE A 27 12.51 -3.24 -9.58
CA PHE A 27 13.73 -2.45 -9.41
C PHE A 27 15.02 -3.23 -9.69
N ALA A 28 14.95 -4.56 -9.82
CA ALA A 28 16.07 -5.40 -10.26
C ALA A 28 16.20 -5.48 -11.80
N GLU A 29 15.23 -4.97 -12.55
CA GLU A 29 15.34 -4.87 -14.02
C GLU A 29 16.40 -3.85 -14.42
N THR A 30 17.04 -4.04 -15.57
CA THR A 30 18.08 -3.15 -16.09
C THR A 30 17.53 -2.20 -17.14
N ALA A 31 17.93 -0.93 -17.05
CA ALA A 31 17.55 0.07 -18.05
C ALA A 31 18.16 -0.31 -19.41
N THR A 32 17.35 -0.32 -20.47
CA THR A 32 17.77 -0.73 -21.82
C THR A 32 18.37 0.41 -22.64
N ALA A 33 18.24 1.66 -22.17
CA ALA A 33 18.71 2.86 -22.84
C ALA A 33 18.90 4.02 -21.84
N GLY A 34 19.42 5.15 -22.30
CA GLY A 34 19.58 6.36 -21.48
C GLY A 34 20.87 6.37 -20.65
N GLU A 35 20.98 7.35 -19.77
CA GLU A 35 22.18 7.61 -18.95
C GLU A 35 22.59 6.40 -18.10
N TRP A 36 21.62 5.60 -17.65
CA TRP A 36 21.84 4.45 -16.76
C TRP A 36 21.66 3.11 -17.48
N GLN A 37 21.80 3.09 -18.80
CA GLN A 37 21.74 1.87 -19.58
C GLN A 37 22.67 0.79 -18.99
N GLY A 38 22.13 -0.42 -18.80
CA GLY A 38 22.84 -1.56 -18.24
C GLY A 38 22.94 -1.57 -16.70
N LYS A 39 22.44 -0.54 -16.01
CA LYS A 39 22.27 -0.53 -14.55
C LYS A 39 20.87 -0.97 -14.16
N THR A 40 20.74 -1.60 -13.01
CA THR A 40 19.43 -1.88 -12.42
C THR A 40 18.74 -0.58 -12.04
N LEU A 41 17.41 -0.58 -12.03
CA LEU A 41 16.63 0.59 -11.61
C LEU A 41 16.88 0.96 -10.14
N ARG A 42 17.26 -0.02 -9.30
CA ARG A 42 17.73 0.20 -7.93
C ARG A 42 19.05 0.97 -7.89
N GLU A 43 20.08 0.52 -8.62
CA GLU A 43 21.35 1.24 -8.70
C GLU A 43 21.15 2.65 -9.26
N GLN A 44 20.26 2.79 -10.25
CA GLN A 44 19.85 4.08 -10.78
C GLN A 44 19.20 4.97 -9.70
N ALA A 45 18.30 4.44 -8.87
CA ALA A 45 17.71 5.21 -7.78
C ALA A 45 18.78 5.68 -6.77
N GLU A 46 19.68 4.79 -6.36
CA GLU A 46 20.78 5.12 -5.44
C GLU A 46 21.72 6.18 -6.05
N ALA A 47 22.11 6.02 -7.32
CA ALA A 47 22.95 6.97 -8.05
C ALA A 47 22.31 8.37 -8.19
N ARG A 48 20.98 8.44 -8.16
CA ARG A 48 20.20 9.69 -8.20
C ARG A 48 19.93 10.30 -6.81
N GLY A 49 20.52 9.74 -5.76
CA GLY A 49 20.39 10.25 -4.39
C GLY A 49 19.11 9.83 -3.67
N TYR A 50 18.39 8.81 -4.14
CA TYR A 50 17.31 8.23 -3.34
C TYR A 50 17.88 7.53 -2.10
N GLN A 51 17.22 7.73 -0.97
CA GLN A 51 17.41 6.88 0.21
C GLN A 51 16.42 5.72 0.12
N ILE A 52 16.94 4.48 0.11
CA ILE A 52 16.12 3.28 0.00
C ILE A 52 15.96 2.64 1.38
N VAL A 53 14.71 2.41 1.78
CA VAL A 53 14.35 1.70 3.02
C VAL A 53 13.55 0.45 2.67
N THR A 54 13.70 -0.63 3.44
CA THR A 54 13.14 -1.95 3.08
C THR A 54 12.35 -2.61 4.20
N ASP A 55 12.29 -1.99 5.37
CA ASP A 55 11.57 -2.50 6.54
C ASP A 55 11.08 -1.35 7.43
N ALA A 56 10.27 -1.70 8.43
CA ALA A 56 9.69 -0.75 9.38
C ALA A 56 10.77 -0.02 10.20
N ALA A 57 11.89 -0.67 10.51
CA ALA A 57 12.96 -0.06 11.31
C ALA A 57 13.72 1.01 10.53
N SER A 58 14.11 0.71 9.29
CA SER A 58 14.76 1.64 8.37
C SER A 58 13.82 2.79 7.96
N LEU A 59 12.53 2.52 7.78
CA LEU A 59 11.51 3.57 7.59
C LEU A 59 11.41 4.48 8.83
N ALA A 60 11.33 3.91 10.03
CA ALA A 60 11.25 4.69 11.27
C ALA A 60 12.49 5.58 11.48
N ALA A 61 13.67 5.09 11.08
CA ALA A 61 14.94 5.81 11.17
C ALA A 61 15.10 6.94 10.13
N ALA A 62 14.25 7.01 9.09
CA ALA A 62 14.29 8.10 8.13
C ALA A 62 13.91 9.43 8.80
N THR A 63 14.80 10.41 8.71
CA THR A 63 14.67 11.72 9.39
C THR A 63 14.51 12.89 8.45
N ASP A 64 14.61 12.71 7.14
CA ASP A 64 14.41 13.77 6.14
C ASP A 64 13.93 13.13 4.84
N ALA A 65 13.19 13.87 4.03
CA ALA A 65 12.81 13.48 2.68
C ALA A 65 12.49 14.73 1.86
N SER A 66 13.24 14.93 0.78
CA SER A 66 13.17 16.14 -0.05
C SER A 66 13.68 15.85 -1.46
N GLN A 67 13.58 16.81 -2.37
CA GLN A 67 14.14 16.69 -3.72
C GLN A 67 15.65 16.39 -3.75
N ALA A 68 16.39 16.83 -2.71
CA ALA A 68 17.81 16.52 -2.58
C ALA A 68 18.06 15.07 -2.16
N LYS A 69 17.16 14.50 -1.34
CA LYS A 69 17.29 13.16 -0.76
C LYS A 69 15.92 12.46 -0.68
N PRO A 70 15.30 12.10 -1.82
CA PRO A 70 13.95 11.53 -1.84
C PRO A 70 13.94 10.13 -1.23
N LEU A 71 12.89 9.80 -0.49
CA LEU A 71 12.71 8.52 0.19
C LEU A 71 11.94 7.53 -0.70
N LEU A 72 12.52 6.35 -0.91
CA LEU A 72 11.91 5.23 -1.62
C LEU A 72 11.84 3.99 -0.71
N GLY A 73 10.64 3.67 -0.25
CA GLY A 73 10.36 2.47 0.56
C GLY A 73 9.90 1.31 -0.31
N LEU A 74 10.60 0.19 -0.24
CA LEU A 74 10.32 -1.05 -0.98
C LEU A 74 10.22 -2.22 -0.01
N PHE A 75 9.01 -2.49 0.50
CA PHE A 75 8.76 -3.39 1.64
C PHE A 75 8.34 -4.82 1.25
N ALA A 76 8.19 -5.10 -0.05
CA ALA A 76 7.89 -6.42 -0.58
C ALA A 76 8.30 -6.53 -2.06
N ASP A 77 8.59 -7.73 -2.53
CA ASP A 77 8.89 -7.99 -3.95
C ASP A 77 7.73 -7.60 -4.88
N GLY A 78 6.50 -7.87 -4.45
CA GLY A 78 5.25 -7.53 -5.15
C GLY A 78 4.34 -6.73 -4.22
N ASN A 79 3.09 -7.17 -4.07
CA ASN A 79 2.18 -6.58 -3.08
C ASN A 79 2.66 -6.89 -1.66
N MET A 80 2.42 -5.96 -0.74
CA MET A 80 2.64 -6.20 0.69
C MET A 80 1.63 -7.25 1.21
N PRO A 81 2.01 -8.06 2.22
CA PRO A 81 1.11 -9.06 2.79
C PRO A 81 -0.08 -8.40 3.52
N VAL A 82 -1.27 -9.01 3.37
CA VAL A 82 -2.52 -8.54 4.00
C VAL A 82 -2.49 -8.68 5.52
N ARG A 83 -3.29 -7.88 6.23
CA ARG A 83 -3.42 -7.83 7.70
C ARG A 83 -3.95 -9.14 8.26
N TRP A 84 -5.07 -9.61 7.72
CA TRP A 84 -5.81 -10.74 8.24
C TRP A 84 -5.90 -11.88 7.23
N GLU A 85 -6.05 -13.08 7.75
CA GLU A 85 -6.33 -14.28 6.97
C GLU A 85 -7.63 -14.94 7.41
N GLY A 86 -8.16 -15.74 6.49
CA GLY A 86 -9.35 -16.56 6.64
C GLY A 86 -9.58 -17.39 5.38
N PRO A 87 -10.45 -18.39 5.43
CA PRO A 87 -10.75 -19.20 4.25
C PRO A 87 -11.38 -18.35 3.15
N LYS A 88 -11.11 -18.74 1.90
CA LYS A 88 -11.86 -18.26 0.74
C LYS A 88 -13.32 -18.71 0.85
N ALA A 89 -14.24 -17.83 0.48
CA ALA A 89 -15.66 -18.17 0.35
C ALA A 89 -15.87 -19.36 -0.60
N SER A 90 -16.91 -20.14 -0.36
CA SER A 90 -17.24 -21.31 -1.18
C SER A 90 -18.72 -21.34 -1.53
N TYR A 91 -19.09 -22.14 -2.52
CA TYR A 91 -20.49 -22.36 -2.85
C TYR A 91 -21.24 -22.87 -1.62
N HIS A 92 -22.33 -22.19 -1.24
CA HIS A 92 -23.11 -22.44 -0.01
C HIS A 92 -22.29 -22.46 1.29
N GLY A 93 -21.13 -21.80 1.35
CA GLY A 93 -20.26 -21.78 2.54
C GLY A 93 -20.94 -21.23 3.80
N ASN A 94 -21.94 -20.36 3.66
CA ASN A 94 -22.75 -19.85 4.77
C ASN A 94 -23.68 -20.90 5.41
N ILE A 95 -24.01 -21.98 4.69
CA ILE A 95 -24.91 -23.05 5.17
C ILE A 95 -24.10 -24.28 5.56
N ASP A 96 -23.13 -24.64 4.71
CA ASP A 96 -22.45 -25.94 4.79
C ASP A 96 -21.19 -25.90 5.68
N LYS A 97 -20.77 -24.70 6.14
CA LYS A 97 -19.59 -24.52 6.97
C LYS A 97 -19.90 -23.70 8.22
N ALA A 98 -19.04 -23.87 9.23
CA ALA A 98 -19.12 -23.06 10.44
C ALA A 98 -18.78 -21.58 10.13
N PRO A 99 -19.35 -20.64 10.90
CA PRO A 99 -18.97 -19.24 10.84
C PRO A 99 -17.48 -19.03 11.10
N VAL A 100 -16.90 -18.03 10.44
CA VAL A 100 -15.47 -17.73 10.50
C VAL A 100 -15.20 -16.55 11.41
N THR A 101 -14.14 -16.68 12.20
CA THR A 101 -13.49 -15.56 12.88
C THR A 101 -12.18 -15.27 12.18
N CYS A 102 -12.00 -14.05 11.69
CA CYS A 102 -10.77 -13.63 11.03
C CYS A 102 -9.61 -13.55 12.02
N THR A 103 -8.41 -13.89 11.57
CA THR A 103 -7.21 -13.91 12.42
C THR A 103 -6.09 -13.08 11.81
N PRO A 104 -5.16 -12.53 12.61
CA PRO A 104 -3.94 -11.92 12.09
C PRO A 104 -3.18 -12.88 11.17
N ASN A 105 -2.69 -12.37 10.04
CA ASN A 105 -1.93 -13.14 9.07
C ASN A 105 -0.50 -13.40 9.58
N PRO A 106 -0.09 -14.65 9.85
CA PRO A 106 1.24 -14.96 10.36
C PRO A 106 2.36 -14.71 9.34
N LYS A 107 2.02 -14.52 8.05
CA LYS A 107 2.97 -14.17 6.98
C LYS A 107 3.28 -12.67 6.91
N ARG A 108 2.60 -11.85 7.70
CA ARG A 108 2.89 -10.43 7.88
C ARG A 108 3.58 -10.24 9.22
N ASP A 109 4.91 -10.25 9.22
CA ASP A 109 5.67 -9.95 10.43
C ASP A 109 5.82 -8.43 10.63
N ALA A 110 6.34 -8.04 11.80
CA ALA A 110 6.47 -6.65 12.22
C ALA A 110 7.59 -5.88 11.47
N SER A 111 8.40 -6.54 10.64
CA SER A 111 9.37 -5.86 9.78
C SER A 111 8.69 -5.18 8.58
N VAL A 112 7.49 -5.59 8.20
CA VAL A 112 6.70 -4.93 7.17
C VAL A 112 5.85 -3.81 7.81
N PRO A 113 6.05 -2.53 7.44
CA PRO A 113 5.28 -1.44 8.04
C PRO A 113 3.80 -1.54 7.68
N THR A 114 2.93 -1.07 8.58
CA THR A 114 1.50 -0.91 8.31
C THR A 114 1.21 0.28 7.41
N LEU A 115 0.02 0.31 6.78
CA LEU A 115 -0.40 1.47 6.00
C LEU A 115 -0.45 2.73 6.88
N ALA A 116 -0.92 2.58 8.13
CA ALA A 116 -0.90 3.65 9.12
C ALA A 116 0.52 4.13 9.47
N GLN A 117 1.49 3.23 9.66
CA GLN A 117 2.89 3.60 9.92
C GLN A 117 3.53 4.32 8.72
N MET A 118 3.28 3.86 7.50
CA MET A 118 3.73 4.54 6.28
C MET A 118 3.09 5.93 6.14
N THR A 119 1.81 6.05 6.45
CA THR A 119 1.07 7.32 6.41
C THR A 119 1.61 8.30 7.44
N GLU A 120 1.78 7.87 8.68
CA GLU A 120 2.32 8.69 9.77
C GLU A 120 3.72 9.19 9.44
N LYS A 121 4.61 8.31 8.94
CA LYS A 121 5.96 8.71 8.54
C LYS A 121 5.96 9.66 7.33
N ALA A 122 5.11 9.42 6.33
CA ALA A 122 4.99 10.31 5.19
C ALA A 122 4.54 11.72 5.63
N ILE A 123 3.53 11.82 6.50
CA ILE A 123 3.06 13.09 7.06
C ILE A 123 4.17 13.78 7.86
N ASP A 124 4.88 13.07 8.75
CA ASP A 124 6.00 13.63 9.53
C ASP A 124 7.08 14.26 8.64
N LEU A 125 7.41 13.61 7.53
CA LEU A 125 8.43 14.10 6.60
C LEU A 125 7.91 15.25 5.73
N LEU A 126 6.73 15.11 5.13
CA LEU A 126 6.19 16.06 4.15
C LEU A 126 5.66 17.35 4.79
N SER A 127 5.14 17.29 6.02
CA SER A 127 4.59 18.47 6.73
C SER A 127 5.63 19.53 7.07
N ARG A 128 6.92 19.24 6.90
CA ARG A 128 8.02 20.18 7.14
C ARG A 128 8.19 21.21 6.03
N ASN A 129 7.55 21.00 4.88
CA ASN A 129 7.54 21.97 3.80
C ASN A 129 6.51 23.08 4.10
N GLU A 130 6.99 24.31 4.31
CA GLU A 130 6.13 25.47 4.63
C GLU A 130 5.10 25.81 3.55
N LYS A 131 5.30 25.34 2.31
CA LYS A 131 4.32 25.53 1.22
C LYS A 131 3.20 24.50 1.23
N GLY A 132 3.23 23.53 2.15
CA GLY A 132 2.32 22.41 2.22
C GLY A 132 2.78 21.21 1.39
N PHE A 133 1.93 20.18 1.34
CA PHE A 133 2.21 18.94 0.63
C PHE A 133 0.93 18.34 0.02
N PHE A 134 1.14 17.40 -0.90
CA PHE A 134 0.11 16.49 -1.41
C PHE A 134 0.54 15.06 -1.08
N LEU A 135 -0.40 14.25 -0.60
CA LEU A 135 -0.17 12.85 -0.27
C LEU A 135 -1.37 12.01 -0.72
N GLN A 136 -1.09 10.96 -1.48
CA GLN A 136 -2.03 9.90 -1.79
C GLN A 136 -1.65 8.65 -1.00
N VAL A 137 -2.63 8.05 -0.30
CA VAL A 137 -2.50 6.80 0.44
C VAL A 137 -3.55 5.83 -0.08
N GLU A 138 -3.16 4.59 -0.36
CA GLU A 138 -4.02 3.60 -1.01
C GLU A 138 -4.09 2.29 -0.19
N GLY A 139 -5.31 1.88 0.17
CA GLY A 139 -5.60 0.55 0.73
C GLY A 139 -5.76 -0.50 -0.38
N ALA A 140 -4.68 -0.79 -1.11
CA ALA A 140 -4.74 -1.46 -2.42
C ALA A 140 -5.31 -2.89 -2.41
N SER A 141 -5.24 -3.61 -1.28
CA SER A 141 -5.62 -5.02 -1.22
C SER A 141 -7.07 -5.25 -0.79
N ILE A 142 -7.86 -4.20 -0.53
CA ILE A 142 -9.32 -4.33 -0.37
C ILE A 142 -9.89 -4.97 -1.65
N ASP A 143 -9.57 -4.37 -2.80
CA ASP A 143 -9.92 -4.86 -4.14
C ASP A 143 -9.36 -6.28 -4.39
N LYS A 144 -8.07 -6.50 -4.13
CA LYS A 144 -7.41 -7.79 -4.40
C LYS A 144 -8.06 -8.94 -3.64
N GLN A 145 -8.48 -8.70 -2.40
CA GLN A 145 -9.12 -9.72 -1.57
C GLN A 145 -10.61 -9.90 -1.91
N ASP A 146 -11.29 -8.87 -2.39
CA ASP A 146 -12.64 -9.01 -2.96
C ASP A 146 -12.60 -9.84 -4.26
N HIS A 147 -11.65 -9.57 -5.17
CA HIS A 147 -11.35 -10.42 -6.33
C HIS A 147 -11.06 -11.88 -5.95
N ALA A 148 -10.35 -12.10 -4.84
CA ALA A 148 -10.04 -13.43 -4.34
C ALA A 148 -11.25 -14.14 -3.68
N ALA A 149 -12.39 -13.45 -3.52
CA ALA A 149 -13.53 -13.88 -2.70
C ALA A 149 -13.09 -14.30 -1.29
N ASN A 150 -12.23 -13.50 -0.66
CA ASN A 150 -11.71 -13.75 0.69
C ASN A 150 -12.17 -12.63 1.66
N PRO A 151 -13.29 -12.83 2.38
CA PRO A 151 -13.87 -11.80 3.23
C PRO A 151 -12.94 -11.34 4.35
N CYS A 152 -12.23 -12.26 5.01
CA CYS A 152 -11.35 -11.89 6.12
C CYS A 152 -10.17 -11.02 5.66
N GLY A 153 -9.58 -11.35 4.52
CA GLY A 153 -8.56 -10.48 3.93
C GLY A 153 -9.15 -9.12 3.57
N GLN A 154 -10.28 -9.07 2.87
CA GLN A 154 -10.89 -7.81 2.44
C GLN A 154 -11.27 -6.89 3.62
N ILE A 155 -11.93 -7.45 4.64
CA ILE A 155 -12.30 -6.70 5.84
C ILE A 155 -11.04 -6.23 6.58
N GLY A 156 -10.03 -7.10 6.73
CA GLY A 156 -8.77 -6.74 7.36
C GLY A 156 -8.04 -5.59 6.66
N GLU A 157 -8.05 -5.56 5.32
CA GLU A 157 -7.46 -4.45 4.55
C GLU A 157 -8.29 -3.18 4.63
N THR A 158 -9.61 -3.28 4.80
CA THR A 158 -10.48 -2.12 5.04
C THR A 158 -10.20 -1.51 6.42
N VAL A 159 -9.95 -2.36 7.43
CA VAL A 159 -9.47 -1.92 8.75
C VAL A 159 -8.07 -1.31 8.68
N ASP A 160 -7.14 -1.85 7.86
CA ASP A 160 -5.81 -1.24 7.63
C ASP A 160 -5.94 0.20 7.09
N LEU A 161 -6.86 0.42 6.16
CA LEU A 161 -7.13 1.74 5.60
C LEU A 161 -7.78 2.69 6.63
N ASP A 162 -8.72 2.21 7.44
CA ASP A 162 -9.32 3.02 8.50
C ASP A 162 -8.26 3.54 9.49
N GLU A 163 -7.31 2.69 9.91
CA GLU A 163 -6.20 3.11 10.77
C GLU A 163 -5.33 4.21 10.11
N ALA A 164 -5.09 4.13 8.80
CA ALA A 164 -4.37 5.16 8.06
C ALA A 164 -5.18 6.47 7.95
N VAL A 165 -6.50 6.38 7.76
CA VAL A 165 -7.40 7.53 7.75
C VAL A 165 -7.43 8.21 9.13
N GLN A 166 -7.41 7.44 10.22
CA GLN A 166 -7.29 7.99 11.58
C GLN A 166 -6.02 8.85 11.72
N LYS A 167 -4.87 8.38 11.22
CA LYS A 167 -3.62 9.15 11.21
C LYS A 167 -3.71 10.45 10.40
N ALA A 168 -4.34 10.40 9.24
CA ALA A 168 -4.57 11.60 8.42
C ALA A 168 -5.49 12.61 9.13
N LEU A 169 -6.58 12.14 9.76
CA LEU A 169 -7.53 12.99 10.49
C LEU A 169 -6.94 13.58 11.78
N GLU A 170 -6.12 12.82 12.50
CA GLU A 170 -5.36 13.30 13.67
C GLU A 170 -4.47 14.48 13.29
N PHE A 171 -3.69 14.34 12.22
CA PHE A 171 -2.87 15.42 11.68
C PHE A 171 -3.73 16.61 11.24
N ALA A 172 -4.75 16.37 10.42
CA ALA A 172 -5.56 17.44 9.84
C ALA A 172 -6.29 18.29 10.90
N ARG A 173 -6.81 17.66 11.97
CA ARG A 173 -7.43 18.36 13.10
C ARG A 173 -6.44 19.26 13.85
N LYS A 174 -5.17 18.82 13.96
CA LYS A 174 -4.12 19.57 14.63
C LYS A 174 -3.59 20.72 13.77
N ASP A 175 -3.42 20.48 12.47
CA ASP A 175 -2.91 21.44 11.50
C ASP A 175 -3.93 22.56 11.19
N GLY A 176 -5.22 22.20 11.09
CA GLY A 176 -6.31 23.15 10.87
C GLY A 176 -6.44 23.67 9.43
N ASN A 177 -5.50 23.36 8.53
CA ASN A 177 -5.48 23.82 7.14
C ASN A 177 -5.37 22.65 6.13
N THR A 178 -5.67 21.44 6.57
CA THR A 178 -5.54 20.21 5.77
C THR A 178 -6.90 19.70 5.30
N LEU A 179 -7.03 19.42 4.00
CA LEU A 179 -8.16 18.71 3.41
C LEU A 179 -7.88 17.21 3.36
N VAL A 180 -8.81 16.40 3.91
CA VAL A 180 -8.78 14.94 3.82
C VAL A 180 -9.95 14.47 2.96
N ILE A 181 -9.66 13.61 1.97
CA ILE A 181 -10.66 12.99 1.10
C ILE A 181 -10.49 11.48 1.21
N VAL A 182 -11.60 10.76 1.42
CA VAL A 182 -11.65 9.30 1.43
C VAL A 182 -12.69 8.85 0.41
N THR A 183 -12.29 7.98 -0.51
CA THR A 183 -13.15 7.44 -1.56
C THR A 183 -12.63 6.08 -2.02
N ALA A 184 -13.43 5.37 -2.81
CA ALA A 184 -12.98 4.29 -3.68
C ALA A 184 -12.85 4.80 -5.13
N ASP A 185 -12.12 4.06 -5.95
CA ASP A 185 -12.02 4.27 -7.40
C ASP A 185 -13.21 3.66 -8.15
N HIS A 186 -13.75 2.53 -7.66
CA HIS A 186 -14.96 1.90 -8.16
C HIS A 186 -15.67 1.02 -7.09
N ALA A 187 -16.86 0.51 -7.43
CA ALA A 187 -17.55 -0.52 -6.63
C ALA A 187 -16.91 -1.91 -6.83
N HIS A 188 -17.35 -2.90 -6.06
CA HIS A 188 -16.90 -4.29 -6.21
C HIS A 188 -18.04 -5.31 -5.96
N ALA A 189 -17.72 -6.61 -6.00
CA ALA A 189 -18.65 -7.73 -6.09
C ALA A 189 -19.30 -8.18 -4.77
N SER A 190 -18.64 -7.97 -3.62
CA SER A 190 -19.15 -8.47 -2.33
C SER A 190 -20.52 -7.89 -1.94
N GLN A 191 -21.38 -8.73 -1.36
CA GLN A 191 -22.73 -8.38 -0.91
C GLN A 191 -23.01 -9.01 0.46
N ILE A 192 -23.68 -8.28 1.34
CA ILE A 192 -24.18 -8.80 2.62
C ILE A 192 -25.57 -9.41 2.36
N ILE A 193 -25.75 -10.68 2.75
CA ILE A 193 -26.98 -11.45 2.54
C ILE A 193 -27.44 -12.12 3.85
N PRO A 194 -28.72 -12.54 3.97
CA PRO A 194 -29.16 -13.34 5.11
C PRO A 194 -28.40 -14.67 5.24
N ALA A 195 -28.08 -15.06 6.47
CA ALA A 195 -27.20 -16.20 6.77
C ALA A 195 -27.70 -17.55 6.25
N ASP A 196 -29.01 -17.73 6.09
CA ASP A 196 -29.66 -18.95 5.59
C ASP A 196 -29.93 -18.94 4.07
N SER A 197 -29.47 -17.90 3.37
CA SER A 197 -29.69 -17.74 1.93
C SER A 197 -28.92 -18.79 1.11
N LYS A 198 -29.63 -19.47 0.20
CA LYS A 198 -29.02 -20.28 -0.87
C LYS A 198 -28.63 -19.38 -2.04
N ALA A 199 -27.54 -18.63 -1.86
CA ALA A 199 -27.05 -17.73 -2.89
C ALA A 199 -26.39 -18.51 -4.05
N PRO A 200 -26.55 -18.05 -5.31
CA PRO A 200 -25.88 -18.66 -6.46
C PRO A 200 -24.36 -18.39 -6.50
N GLY A 201 -23.88 -17.44 -5.69
CA GLY A 201 -22.47 -17.06 -5.60
C GLY A 201 -21.69 -17.82 -4.52
N LEU A 202 -20.43 -17.42 -4.32
CA LEU A 202 -19.62 -17.89 -3.20
C LEU A 202 -20.04 -17.15 -1.92
N THR A 203 -20.18 -17.88 -0.83
CA THR A 203 -20.61 -17.33 0.46
C THR A 203 -19.70 -17.80 1.59
N GLN A 204 -19.70 -17.03 2.67
CA GLN A 204 -18.99 -17.31 3.91
C GLN A 204 -19.84 -16.76 5.06
N ALA A 205 -20.03 -17.56 6.10
CA ALA A 205 -20.58 -17.12 7.38
C ALA A 205 -19.48 -16.70 8.34
#